data_AF-A0A2T0T514-F1
#
_entry.id   AF-A0A2T0T514-F1
#
_cell.length_a   1.000
_cell.length_b   1.000
_cell.length_c   1.000
_cell.angle_alpha   90.00
_cell.angle_beta   90.00
_cell.angle_gamma   90.00
#
_symmetry.space_group_name_H-M   'P 1'
#
loop_
_entity.id
_entity.type
_entity.pdbx_description
1 polymer ?
#
loop_
_entity_poly.entity_id
_entity_poly.type
_entity_poly.pdbx_seq_one_letter_code
_entity_poly.pdbx_strand_id
1 'polypeptide(L)' 'MRPSLFEHAGGTPAFLALAAAHHTRCLADPELNHPFSKTDQHPAHVEHLAAYWADSGTGVPKDLDMPRWDWNGLVSPST' A
#
# COMPACT_ATOMS: atom_id res chain seq x y z
N MET A 1 8.57 -22.59 5.43
CA MET A 1 7.70 -21.39 5.48
C MET A 1 7.78 -20.68 4.14
N ARG A 2 6.68 -20.10 3.67
CA ARG A 2 6.70 -19.21 2.50
C ARG A 2 7.09 -17.81 2.97
N PRO A 3 8.02 -17.12 2.28
CA PRO A 3 8.40 -15.75 2.67
C PRO A 3 7.19 -14.83 2.60
N SER A 4 7.17 -13.83 3.48
CA SER A 4 6.19 -12.75 3.42
C SER A 4 6.38 -11.94 2.13
N LEU A 5 5.34 -11.20 1.72
CA LEU A 5 5.47 -10.25 0.61
C LEU A 5 6.58 -9.23 0.89
N PHE A 6 6.68 -8.78 2.14
CA PHE A 6 7.72 -7.85 2.58
C PHE A 6 9.13 -8.39 2.29
N GLU A 7 9.42 -9.63 2.72
CA GLU A 7 10.70 -10.29 2.47
C GLU A 7 10.93 -10.54 0.98
N HIS A 8 9.90 -11.00 0.26
CA HIS A 8 10.01 -11.30 -1.17
C HIS A 8 10.26 -10.04 -2.02
N ALA A 9 9.66 -8.90 -1.64
CA ALA A 9 9.83 -7.63 -2.33
C ALA A 9 11.20 -6.97 -2.09
N GLY A 10 11.95 -7.40 -1.06
CA GLY A 10 13.26 -6.83 -0.71
C GLY A 10 13.27 -5.97 0.56
N GLY A 11 12.26 -6.10 1.43
CA GLY A 11 12.19 -5.47 2.74
C GLY A 11 12.05 -3.94 2.70
N THR A 12 12.46 -3.28 3.79
CA THR A 12 12.30 -1.82 3.97
C THR A 12 12.83 -0.98 2.80
N PRO A 13 14.03 -1.25 2.23
CA PRO A 13 14.52 -0.47 1.10
C PRO A 13 13.60 -0.50 -0.12
N ALA A 14 12.97 -1.66 -0.40
CA ALA A 14 12.05 -1.80 -1.52
C ALA A 14 10.75 -1.02 -1.32
N PHE A 15 10.20 -1.01 -0.10
CA PHE A 15 8.99 -0.25 0.23
C PHE A 15 9.24 1.26 0.25
N LEU A 16 10.42 1.71 0.69
CA LEU A 16 10.83 3.11 0.56
C LEU A 16 10.94 3.53 -0.91
N ALA A 17 11.59 2.71 -1.74
CA ALA A 17 11.68 2.97 -3.18
C ALA A 17 10.29 3.02 -3.84
N LEU A 18 9.39 2.11 -3.45
CA LEU A 18 8.01 2.09 -3.92
C LEU A 18 7.24 3.36 -3.50
N ALA A 19 7.32 3.77 -2.23
CA ALA A 19 6.66 4.97 -1.73
C ALA A 19 7.16 6.24 -2.43
N ALA A 20 8.47 6.36 -2.63
CA ALA A 20 9.06 7.49 -3.36
C ALA A 20 8.60 7.54 -4.82
N ALA A 21 8.62 6.39 -5.51
CA ALA A 21 8.16 6.29 -6.89
C ALA A 21 6.65 6.57 -7.03
N HIS A 22 5.84 6.11 -6.07
CA HIS A 22 4.41 6.42 -6.01
C HIS A 22 4.17 7.92 -5.84
N HIS A 23 4.79 8.54 -4.84
CA HIS A 23 4.65 9.98 -4.57
C HIS A 23 5.03 10.82 -5.80
N THR A 24 6.14 10.47 -6.46
CA THR A 24 6.59 11.11 -7.70
C THR A 24 5.54 11.02 -8.82
N ARG A 25 4.89 9.86 -8.98
CA ARG A 25 3.83 9.69 -9.99
C ARG A 25 2.56 10.47 -9.63
N CYS A 26 2.16 10.49 -8.37
CA CYS A 26 1.01 11.27 -7.91
C CYS A 26 1.23 12.77 -8.11
N LEU A 27 2.46 13.27 -7.91
CA LEU A 27 2.81 14.65 -8.24
C LEU A 27 2.76 14.95 -9.74
N ALA A 28 3.09 13.98 -10.60
CA ALA A 28 3.07 14.17 -12.05
C ALA A 28 1.66 14.06 -12.66
N ASP A 29 0.71 13.44 -11.94
CA ASP A 29 -0.63 13.17 -12.42
C ASP A 29 -1.58 14.37 -12.16
N PRO A 30 -2.31 14.87 -13.17
CA PRO A 30 -3.16 16.06 -13.02
C PRO A 30 -4.37 15.87 -12.11
N GLU A 31 -4.89 14.65 -11.97
CA GLU A 31 -6.01 14.34 -11.07
C GLU A 31 -5.53 14.12 -9.63
N LEU A 32 -4.37 13.48 -9.47
CA LEU A 32 -3.82 13.14 -8.16
C LEU A 32 -2.91 14.22 -7.57
N ASN A 33 -2.41 15.19 -8.33
CA ASN A 33 -1.42 16.16 -7.85
C ASN A 33 -1.90 16.93 -6.61
N HIS A 34 -3.14 17.40 -6.60
CA HIS A 34 -3.63 18.36 -5.59
C HIS A 34 -3.41 17.91 -4.13
N PRO A 35 -3.73 16.66 -3.72
CA PRO A 35 -3.40 16.18 -2.37
C PRO A 35 -1.89 16.01 -2.11
N PHE A 36 -1.09 15.70 -3.15
CA PHE A 36 0.34 15.41 -3.01
C PHE A 36 1.26 16.62 -3.15
N SER A 37 0.77 17.79 -3.57
CA SER A 37 1.56 19.02 -3.76
C SER A 37 1.49 20.02 -2.61
N LYS A 38 0.84 19.67 -1.50
CA LYS A 38 0.68 20.53 -0.32
C LYS A 38 2.03 20.84 0.34
N THR A 39 2.30 22.13 0.58
CA THR A 39 3.56 22.63 1.13
C THR A 39 3.74 22.37 2.62
N ASP A 40 2.66 22.05 3.33
CA ASP A 40 2.63 21.72 4.76
C ASP A 40 2.69 20.20 5.02
N GLN A 41 3.08 19.40 4.02
CA GLN A 41 3.32 17.97 4.22
C GLN A 41 4.42 17.72 5.27
N HIS A 42 4.21 16.69 6.07
CA HIS A 42 5.20 16.23 7.02
C HIS A 42 6.50 15.84 6.27
N PRO A 43 7.69 16.29 6.72
CA PRO A 43 8.95 16.03 6.02
C PRO A 43 9.25 14.53 5.80
N ALA A 44 8.77 13.67 6.69
CA ALA A 44 8.92 12.22 6.62
C ALA A 44 7.71 11.49 5.96
N HIS A 45 6.93 12.19 5.13
CA HIS A 45 5.70 11.63 4.53
C HIS A 45 5.95 10.32 3.76
N VAL A 46 7.03 10.27 2.96
CA VAL A 46 7.38 9.10 2.16
C VAL A 46 7.78 7.92 3.04
N GLU A 47 8.54 8.17 4.10
CA GLU A 47 8.98 7.18 5.07
C GLU A 47 7.80 6.61 5.86
N HIS A 48 6.85 7.47 6.27
CA HIS A 48 5.64 7.04 6.94
C HIS A 48 4.76 6.18 6.02
N LEU A 49 4.63 6.57 4.74
CA LEU A 49 3.88 5.80 3.75
C LEU A 49 4.51 4.42 3.50
N ALA A 50 5.84 4.37 3.38
CA ALA A 50 6.58 3.13 3.24
C ALA A 50 6.41 2.22 4.47
N ALA A 51 6.50 2.79 5.68
CA ALA A 51 6.28 2.04 6.91
C ALA A 51 4.85 1.50 7.01
N TYR A 52 3.85 2.31 6.65
CA TYR A 52 2.45 1.91 6.62
C TYR A 52 2.19 0.74 5.65
N TRP A 53 2.79 0.75 4.46
CA TRP A 53 2.64 -0.34 3.49
C TRP A 53 3.48 -1.57 3.83
N ALA A 54 4.65 -1.38 4.44
CA ALA A 54 5.51 -2.47 4.90
C ALA A 54 4.91 -3.19 6.11
N ASP A 55 4.10 -2.49 6.91
CA ASP A 55 3.36 -3.10 8.00
C ASP A 55 2.18 -3.93 7.46
N SER A 56 2.32 -5.25 7.56
CA SER A 56 1.21 -6.18 7.37
C SER A 56 0.03 -5.96 8.34
N GLY A 57 0.22 -5.12 9.36
CA GLY A 57 -0.68 -4.78 10.46
C GLY A 57 -1.95 -4.00 10.13
N THR A 58 -2.56 -4.19 8.95
CA THR A 58 -3.96 -3.76 8.68
C THR A 58 -5.00 -4.35 9.65
N GLY A 59 -4.58 -5.11 10.67
CA GLY A 59 -5.45 -5.77 11.63
C GLY A 59 -6.19 -6.97 11.04
N VAL A 60 -5.90 -7.36 9.80
CA VAL A 60 -6.51 -8.53 9.16
C VAL A 60 -5.96 -9.79 9.83
N PRO A 61 -6.82 -10.58 10.51
CA PRO A 61 -6.39 -11.84 11.10
C PRO A 61 -5.79 -12.75 10.03
N LYS A 62 -4.71 -13.45 10.36
CA LYS A 62 -4.04 -14.41 9.46
C LYS A 62 -4.97 -15.54 8.98
N ASP A 63 -6.03 -15.81 9.74
CA ASP A 63 -7.02 -16.85 9.49
C ASP A 63 -8.31 -16.28 8.83
N LEU A 64 -8.27 -15.01 8.41
CA LEU A 64 -9.38 -14.39 7.68
C LEU A 64 -9.33 -14.85 6.23
N ASP A 65 -10.30 -15.67 5.83
CA ASP A 65 -10.50 -16.00 4.42
C ASP A 65 -10.67 -14.71 3.62
N MET A 66 -9.80 -14.53 2.62
CA MET A 66 -9.84 -13.34 1.78
C MET A 66 -11.13 -13.36 0.95
N PRO A 67 -12.07 -12.43 1.21
CA PRO A 67 -13.33 -12.43 0.47
C PRO A 67 -13.07 -12.11 -1.00
N ARG A 68 -13.77 -12.82 -1.90
CA ARG A 68 -13.75 -12.49 -3.32
C ARG A 68 -14.84 -11.48 -3.60
N TRP A 69 -14.49 -10.30 -4.11
CA TRP A 69 -15.45 -9.24 -4.48
C TRP A 69 -15.53 -9.09 -5.99
N ASP A 70 -16.71 -8.71 -6.48
CA ASP A 70 -16.92 -8.14 -7.80
C ASP A 70 -17.58 -6.75 -7.67
N TRP A 71 -17.89 -6.11 -8.80
CA TRP A 71 -18.50 -4.78 -8.83
C TRP A 71 -19.91 -4.72 -8.21
N ASN A 72 -20.57 -5.87 -8.00
CA ASN A 72 -21.89 -5.98 -7.37
C ASN A 72 -21.79 -6.42 -5.89
N GLY A 73 -20.61 -6.72 -5.38
CA GLY A 73 -20.36 -7.02 -3.96
C GLY A 73 -19.61 -8.32 -3.70
N LEU A 74 -19.81 -8.88 -2.51
CA LEU A 74 -19.16 -10.11 -2.06
C LEU A 74 -19.66 -11.31 -2.86
N VAL A 75 -18.74 -12.05 -3.49
CA VAL A 75 -19.07 -13.27 -4.22
C VAL A 75 -19.02 -14.47 -3.28
N SER A 76 -20.12 -15.21 -3.21
CA SER A 76 -20.17 -16.48 -2.50
C SER A 76 -19.25 -17.51 -3.16
N PRO A 77 -18.53 -18.33 -2.37
CA PRO A 77 -17.77 -19.44 -2.93
C PRO A 77 -18.72 -20.42 -3.63
N SER A 78 -18.34 -20.89 -4.82
CA SER A 78 -19.06 -21.95 -5.51
C SER A 78 -19.00 -23.22 -4.66
N THR A 79 -20.16 -23.78 -4.32
CA THR A 79 -20.30 -25.06 -3.58
C THR A 79 -19.74 -26.22 -4.38
#